data_AF-A0A818K5U7-F1
#
_entry.id   AF-A0A818K5U7-F1
#
_cell.length_a   1.000
_cell.length_b   1.000
_cell.length_c   1.000
_cell.angle_alpha   90.00
_cell.angle_beta   90.00
_cell.angle_gamma   90.00
#
_symmetry.space_group_name_H-M   'P 1'
#
loop_
_entity.id
_entity.type
_entity.pdbx_description
1 polymer ?
#
loop_
_entity_poly.entity_id
_entity_poly.type
_entity_poly.pdbx_seq_one_letter_code
_entity_poly.pdbx_strand_id
1 'polypeptide(L)'
;MFCTFCFCCVHLSLEILLATVKDKKGNPIERAKIDVCETDGNGLYDNQYEERDIFDMRGRLTSNNDGEIVFKCVKPISSSAPTDGPVGKLPVKLHRHACRPAHIHFVFMFLKLYMMI
;
A
#
# COMPACT_ATOMS: atom_id res chain seq x y z
N MET A 1 6.07 -37.06 -3.83
CA MET A 1 5.21 -36.38 -4.81
C MET A 1 4.45 -35.27 -4.11
N PHE A 2 5.14 -34.17 -3.79
CA PHE A 2 4.54 -32.97 -3.20
C PHE A 2 4.48 -31.92 -4.31
N CYS A 3 3.26 -31.53 -4.64
CA CYS A 3 2.95 -30.69 -5.79
C CYS A 3 3.31 -29.24 -5.47
N THR A 4 4.40 -28.76 -6.05
CA THR A 4 4.73 -27.34 -6.15
C THR A 4 3.82 -26.72 -7.19
N PHE A 5 2.60 -26.32 -6.80
CA PHE A 5 1.83 -25.36 -7.59
C PHE A 5 2.47 -23.98 -7.39
N CYS A 6 3.45 -23.73 -8.26
CA CYS A 6 3.86 -22.41 -8.68
C CYS A 6 2.60 -21.63 -9.10
N PHE A 7 2.11 -20.75 -8.23
CA PHE A 7 1.10 -19.74 -8.62
C PHE A 7 1.79 -18.67 -9.48
N CYS A 8 2.13 -19.06 -10.71
CA CYS A 8 2.45 -18.16 -11.79
C CYS A 8 1.15 -17.88 -12.55
N CYS A 9 0.28 -17.06 -11.95
CA CYS A 9 -0.89 -16.49 -12.61
C CYS A 9 -1.19 -15.15 -11.95
N VAL A 10 -0.67 -14.07 -12.54
CA VAL A 10 -0.99 -12.69 -12.20
C VAL A 10 -2.39 -12.40 -12.74
N HIS A 11 -3.42 -12.94 -12.07
CA HIS A 11 -4.77 -12.39 -12.15
C HIS A 11 -4.87 -11.33 -11.06
N LEU A 12 -5.08 -10.08 -11.44
CA LEU A 12 -5.40 -8.99 -10.51
C LEU A 12 -6.60 -9.45 -9.67
N SER A 13 -6.36 -9.85 -8.42
CA SER A 13 -7.43 -10.16 -7.48
C SER A 13 -7.94 -8.82 -6.96
N LEU A 14 -9.10 -8.42 -7.46
CA LEU A 14 -9.82 -7.26 -6.94
C LEU A 14 -10.38 -7.62 -5.57
N GLU A 15 -10.01 -6.83 -4.57
CA GLU A 15 -10.44 -6.98 -3.19
C GLU A 15 -11.22 -5.74 -2.76
N ILE A 16 -12.11 -5.90 -1.78
CA ILE A 16 -12.77 -4.77 -1.11
C ILE A 16 -12.14 -4.63 0.27
N LEU A 17 -11.53 -3.47 0.54
CA LEU A 17 -11.00 -3.15 1.85
C LEU A 17 -12.03 -2.37 2.65
N LEU A 18 -12.30 -2.86 3.86
CA LEU A 18 -13.16 -2.22 4.86
C LEU A 18 -12.30 -1.83 6.06
N ALA A 19 -12.33 -0.57 6.47
CA ALA A 19 -11.62 -0.12 7.66
C ALA A 19 -12.38 0.97 8.41
N THR A 20 -12.14 1.07 9.72
CA THR A 20 -12.72 2.11 10.60
C THR A 20 -11.61 2.95 11.22
N VAL A 21 -11.75 4.27 11.17
CA VAL A 21 -10.84 5.24 11.77
C VAL A 21 -11.43 5.69 13.10
N LYS A 22 -10.67 5.51 14.19
CA LYS A 22 -11.12 5.78 15.57
C LYS A 22 -10.09 6.58 16.36
N ASP A 23 -10.56 7.34 17.34
CA ASP A 23 -9.70 8.01 18.32
C ASP A 23 -9.17 7.03 19.37
N LYS A 24 -8.35 7.53 20.32
CA LYS A 24 -7.79 6.70 21.41
C LYS A 24 -8.84 6.16 22.39
N LYS A 25 -10.05 6.73 22.41
CA LYS A 25 -11.17 6.29 23.25
C LYS A 25 -12.10 5.33 22.50
N GLY A 26 -11.85 5.08 21.21
CA GLY A 26 -12.66 4.22 20.34
C GLY A 26 -13.81 4.94 19.64
N ASN A 27 -13.93 6.26 19.75
CA ASN A 27 -14.96 7.02 19.03
C ASN A 27 -14.60 7.11 17.53
N PRO A 28 -15.58 7.02 16.61
CA PRO A 28 -15.32 7.18 15.19
C PRO A 28 -14.82 8.58 14.86
N ILE A 29 -13.90 8.68 13.90
CA ILE A 29 -13.42 9.96 13.36
C ILE A 29 -14.06 10.17 11.99
N GLU A 30 -15.04 11.07 11.93
CA GLU A 30 -15.65 11.52 10.68
C GLU A 30 -14.69 12.41 9.88
N ARG A 31 -14.80 12.36 8.54
CA ARG A 31 -14.07 13.22 7.60
C ARG A 31 -12.55 13.12 7.72
N ALA A 32 -12.05 12.04 8.30
CA ALA A 32 -10.62 11.73 8.29
C ALA A 32 -10.22 11.59 6.82
N LYS A 33 -9.18 12.32 6.42
CA LYS A 33 -8.66 12.24 5.06
C LYS A 33 -7.44 11.33 5.04
N ILE A 34 -7.47 10.34 4.16
CA ILE A 34 -6.45 9.30 4.09
C ILE A 34 -5.98 9.19 2.64
N ASP A 35 -4.69 9.40 2.42
CA ASP A 35 -4.06 9.08 1.14
C ASP A 35 -3.58 7.62 1.21
N VAL A 36 -3.96 6.82 0.21
CA VAL A 36 -3.60 5.40 0.09
C VAL A 36 -2.76 5.18 -1.15
N CYS A 37 -1.77 4.30 -1.05
CA CYS A 37 -1.02 3.82 -2.20
C CYS A 37 -0.55 2.37 -2.03
N GLU A 38 -0.53 1.64 -3.14
CA GLU A 38 -0.09 0.25 -3.19
C GLU A 38 0.66 -0.03 -4.50
N THR A 39 1.32 -1.18 -4.56
CA THR A 39 1.90 -1.67 -5.82
C THR A 39 0.86 -2.41 -6.64
N ASP A 40 1.05 -2.45 -7.95
CA ASP A 40 0.22 -3.26 -8.84
C ASP A 40 0.52 -4.77 -8.73
N GLY A 41 -0.11 -5.57 -9.61
CA GLY A 41 0.07 -7.01 -9.69
C GLY A 41 1.49 -7.47 -10.06
N ASN A 42 2.38 -6.56 -10.44
CA ASN A 42 3.81 -6.82 -10.69
C ASN A 42 4.70 -6.35 -9.52
N GLY A 43 4.12 -5.80 -8.46
CA GLY A 43 4.86 -5.34 -7.29
C GLY A 43 5.58 -4.01 -7.54
N LEU A 44 5.11 -3.22 -8.52
CA LEU A 44 5.66 -1.92 -8.88
C LEU A 44 4.66 -0.80 -8.57
N TYR A 45 5.20 0.35 -8.15
CA TYR A 45 4.46 1.61 -8.12
C TYR A 45 4.40 2.23 -9.52
N ASP A 46 3.35 3.02 -9.77
CA ASP A 46 3.16 3.78 -10.99
C ASP A 46 4.41 4.56 -11.45
N ASN A 47 5.11 5.22 -10.53
CA ASN A 47 6.30 6.01 -10.78
C ASN A 47 7.60 5.21 -11.01
N GLN A 48 7.55 3.87 -10.96
CA GLN A 48 8.69 3.01 -11.26
C GLN A 48 8.71 2.56 -12.72
N TYR A 49 7.63 2.78 -13.45
CA TYR A 49 7.57 2.51 -14.89
C TYR A 49 8.06 3.74 -15.66
N GLU A 50 9.02 3.55 -16.56
CA GLU A 50 9.56 4.65 -17.38
C GLU A 50 8.51 5.24 -18.34
N GLU A 51 7.61 4.40 -18.85
CA GLU A 51 6.62 4.78 -19.87
C GLU A 51 5.24 5.17 -19.30
N ARG A 52 5.13 5.36 -17.97
CA ARG A 52 3.85 5.59 -17.30
C ARG A 52 3.73 7.00 -16.74
N ASP A 53 2.83 7.79 -17.35
CA ASP A 53 2.56 9.18 -16.95
C ASP A 53 1.22 9.36 -16.20
N ILE A 54 0.58 8.26 -15.81
CA ILE A 54 -0.68 8.29 -15.05
C ILE A 54 -0.45 7.90 -13.60
N PHE A 55 -1.19 8.54 -12.70
CA PHE A 55 -1.29 8.09 -11.32
C PHE A 55 -2.15 6.84 -11.25
N ASP A 56 -1.60 5.74 -10.74
CA ASP A 56 -2.31 4.46 -10.62
C ASP A 56 -2.09 3.84 -9.24
N MET A 57 -3.05 3.01 -8.80
CA MET A 57 -3.03 2.35 -7.49
C MET A 57 -2.86 3.33 -6.31
N ARG A 58 -3.44 4.51 -6.45
CA ARG A 58 -3.44 5.60 -5.46
C ARG A 58 -4.84 6.15 -5.28
N GLY A 59 -5.16 6.59 -4.07
CA GLY A 59 -6.47 7.15 -3.76
C GLY A 59 -6.44 8.13 -2.60
N ARG A 60 -7.41 9.05 -2.59
CA ARG A 60 -7.68 9.92 -1.44
C ARG A 60 -9.07 9.61 -0.92
N LEU A 61 -9.13 9.06 0.28
CA LEU A 61 -10.35 8.59 0.93
C LEU A 61 -10.76 9.57 2.01
N THR A 62 -12.07 9.63 2.26
CA THR A 62 -12.65 10.39 3.38
C THR A 62 -13.57 9.47 4.16
N SER A 63 -13.40 9.38 5.48
CA SER A 63 -14.28 8.56 6.32
C SER A 63 -15.69 9.15 6.43
N ASN A 64 -16.69 8.28 6.54
CA ASN A 64 -18.09 8.66 6.80
C ASN A 64 -18.33 9.01 8.29
N ASN A 65 -19.58 9.24 8.68
CA ASN A 65 -20.03 9.58 10.04
C ASN A 65 -19.67 8.51 11.09
N ASP A 66 -19.57 7.26 10.66
CA ASP A 66 -19.18 6.12 11.50
C ASP A 66 -17.67 5.85 11.46
N GLY A 67 -16.89 6.74 10.83
CA GLY A 67 -15.45 6.64 10.69
C GLY A 67 -15.01 5.57 9.68
N GLU A 68 -15.92 5.06 8.86
CA GLU A 68 -15.65 3.97 7.92
C GLU A 68 -15.06 4.48 6.60
N ILE A 69 -14.15 3.68 6.04
CA ILE A 69 -13.68 3.79 4.66
C ILE A 69 -13.87 2.46 3.96
N VAL A 70 -14.32 2.54 2.70
CA VAL A 70 -14.51 1.39 1.82
C VAL A 70 -13.94 1.73 0.45
N PHE A 71 -13.04 0.88 -0.06
CA PHE A 71 -12.52 1.05 -1.41
C PHE A 71 -12.15 -0.30 -2.03
N LYS A 72 -12.12 -0.33 -3.36
CA LYS A 72 -11.61 -1.47 -4.13
C LYS A 72 -10.12 -1.29 -4.31
N CYS A 73 -9.38 -2.37 -4.09
CA CYS A 73 -7.93 -2.40 -4.25
C CYS A 73 -7.51 -3.68 -4.98
N VAL A 74 -6.27 -3.74 -5.42
CA VAL A 74 -5.68 -4.98 -5.90
C VAL A 74 -5.01 -5.67 -4.73
N LYS A 75 -5.13 -6.99 -4.61
CA LYS A 75 -4.40 -7.72 -3.58
C LYS A 75 -2.88 -7.46 -3.74
N PRO A 76 -2.22 -6.84 -2.75
CA PRO A 76 -0.81 -6.51 -2.88
C PRO A 76 0.02 -7.78 -2.95
N ILE A 77 1.10 -7.72 -3.72
CA ILE A 77 2.14 -8.75 -3.74
C ILE A 77 3.43 -8.23 -3.12
N SER A 78 4.34 -9.14 -2.78
CA SER A 78 5.66 -8.75 -2.29
C SER A 78 6.41 -7.97 -3.36
N SER A 79 6.94 -6.80 -2.98
CA SER A 79 7.69 -5.90 -3.86
C SER A 79 9.19 -5.94 -3.53
N SER A 80 10.07 -5.78 -4.50
CA SER A 80 11.51 -5.63 -4.25
C SER A 80 11.98 -4.21 -4.51
N ALA A 81 12.87 -3.69 -3.67
CA ALA A 81 13.55 -2.43 -3.99
C ALA A 81 14.46 -2.62 -5.21
N PRO A 82 14.60 -1.61 -6.09
CA PRO A 82 15.55 -1.66 -7.20
C PRO A 82 16.98 -1.99 -6.72
N THR A 83 17.62 -2.97 -7.36
CA THR A 83 18.93 -3.50 -6.94
C THR A 83 20.10 -3.01 -7.80
N ASP A 84 19.82 -2.36 -8.92
CA ASP A 84 20.76 -1.80 -9.89
C ASP A 84 21.44 -0.50 -9.41
N GLY A 85 20.76 0.25 -8.54
CA GLY A 85 21.28 1.47 -7.92
C GLY A 85 22.28 1.24 -6.77
N PRO A 86 22.97 2.31 -6.30
CA PRO A 86 23.96 2.21 -5.22
C PRO A 86 23.36 1.68 -3.91
N VAL A 87 22.12 2.05 -3.58
CA VAL A 87 21.40 1.54 -2.41
C VAL A 87 21.08 0.05 -2.57
N GLY A 88 20.69 -0.36 -3.78
CA GLY A 88 20.36 -1.73 -4.14
C GLY A 88 21.53 -2.71 -4.04
N LYS A 89 22.75 -2.24 -4.29
CA LYS A 89 23.98 -3.03 -4.21
C LYS A 89 24.37 -3.39 -2.77
N LEU A 90 23.96 -2.63 -1.77
CA LEU A 90 24.33 -2.88 -0.37
C LEU A 90 23.72 -4.19 0.17
N PRO A 91 22.40 -4.44 0.05
CA PRO A 91 21.80 -5.73 0.41
C PRO A 91 22.51 -6.92 -0.25
N VAL A 92 22.84 -6.82 -1.54
CA VAL A 92 23.56 -7.87 -2.28
C VAL A 92 24.93 -8.16 -1.66
N LYS A 93 25.71 -7.11 -1.35
CA LYS A 93 27.01 -7.25 -0.68
C LYS A 93 26.91 -7.83 0.73
N LEU A 94 25.78 -7.63 1.40
CA LEU A 94 25.51 -8.16 2.74
C LEU A 94 24.82 -9.54 2.70
N HIS A 95 24.66 -10.16 1.52
CA HIS A 95 23.92 -11.41 1.34
C HIS A 95 22.48 -11.35 1.87
N ARG A 96 21.81 -10.21 1.68
CA ARG A 96 20.41 -9.97 2.07
C ARG A 96 19.53 -9.76 0.85
N HIS A 97 18.28 -10.24 0.93
CA HIS A 97 17.26 -9.94 -0.08
C HIS A 97 16.76 -8.49 0.05
N ALA A 98 16.33 -7.90 -1.06
CA ALA A 98 15.72 -6.57 -1.12
C ALA A 98 14.17 -6.59 -1.07
N CYS A 99 13.59 -7.78 -0.88
CA CYS A 99 12.14 -7.98 -0.85
C CYS A 99 11.49 -7.36 0.39
N ARG A 100 10.30 -6.79 0.19
CA ARG A 100 9.35 -6.34 1.20
C ARG A 100 8.08 -7.20 1.11
N PRO A 101 7.45 -7.58 2.23
CA PRO A 101 6.16 -8.26 2.22
C PRO A 101 5.10 -7.43 1.50
N ALA A 102 4.03 -8.06 1.01
CA ALA A 102 2.85 -7.37 0.49
C ALA A 102 2.28 -6.37 1.52
N HIS A 103 2.04 -5.13 1.10
CA HIS A 103 1.56 -4.05 1.98
C HIS A 103 0.78 -2.98 1.20
N ILE A 104 -0.05 -2.24 1.92
CA ILE A 104 -0.73 -1.01 1.47
C ILE A 104 -0.27 0.12 2.40
N HIS A 105 0.09 1.25 1.82
CA HIS A 105 0.44 2.45 2.59
C HIS A 105 -0.80 3.29 2.88
N PHE A 106 -0.85 3.82 4.10
CA PHE A 106 -1.86 4.78 4.55
C PHE A 106 -1.15 6.01 5.11
N VAL A 107 -1.51 7.18 4.61
CA VAL A 107 -1.07 8.47 5.14
C VAL A 107 -2.29 9.24 5.62
N PHE A 108 -2.40 9.41 6.93
CA PHE A 108 -3.48 10.16 7.54
C PHE A 108 -3.14 11.65 7.55
N MET A 109 -3.97 12.45 6.89
CA MET A 109 -3.83 13.90 6.88
C MET A 109 -4.58 14.49 8.07
N PHE A 110 -3.85 14.86 9.11
CA PHE A 110 -4.40 15.61 10.22
C PHE A 110 -4.30 17.11 9.91
N LEU A 111 -5.46 17.77 9.73
CA LEU A 111 -5.54 19.23 9.80
C LEU A 111 -5.19 19.63 11.24
N LYS A 112 -3.92 20.03 11.46
CA LYS A 112 -3.32 20.96 12.44
C LYS A 112 -4.07 21.40 13.72
N LEU A 113 -5.05 20.66 14.25
CA LEU A 113 -5.75 20.96 15.50
C LEU A 113 -5.28 20.08 16.68
N TYR A 114 -4.29 19.20 16.47
CA TYR A 114 -3.69 18.35 17.50
C TYR A 114 -2.35 18.91 18.00
N MET A 115 -2.30 20.20 18.31
CA MET A 115 -1.21 20.81 19.07
C MET A 115 -1.73 21.53 20.32
N MET A 116 -2.82 21.01 20.91
CA MET A 116 -3.37 21.43 22.20
C MET A 116 -3.66 20.21 23.11
N ILE A 117 -2.82 19.17 23.02
CA ILE A 117 -2.60 18.24 24.14
C ILE A 117 -1.32 18.65 24.85
#